data_AF-A0A522WXS6-F1
#
_entry.id   AF-A0A522WXS6-F1
#
_cell.length_a   1.000
_cell.length_b   1.000
_cell.length_c   1.000
_cell.angle_alpha   90.00
_cell.angle_beta   90.00
_cell.angle_gamma   90.00
#
_symmetry.space_group_name_H-M   'P 1'
#
loop_
_entity.id
_entity.type
_entity.pdbx_description
1 polymer ?
#
loop_
_entity_poly.entity_id
_entity_poly.type
_entity_poly.pdbx_seq_one_letter_code
_entity_poly.pdbx_strand_id
1 'polypeptide(L)'
;MSKVVALAEALGVTVEWLSTGRGPKRLGEAPGFTVPAAPNSLDEELLDRIATGVAEVYREENARIYPLQLVQLAGRWYADLVAACPDPGERPGGLKAMLQQLRRELRSPQGSGADNSKRLA
;
A
#
# COMPACT_ATOMS: atom_id res chain seq x y z
N MET A 1 27.30 13.65 -20.16
CA MET A 1 25.93 13.18 -20.47
C MET A 1 25.20 14.24 -21.28
N SER A 2 24.52 13.84 -22.36
CA SER A 2 23.71 14.77 -23.17
C SER A 2 22.42 15.16 -22.43
N LYS A 3 22.03 16.44 -22.46
CA LYS A 3 20.83 16.95 -21.77
C LYS A 3 19.54 16.28 -22.24
N VAL A 4 19.50 15.82 -23.49
CA VAL A 4 18.34 15.13 -24.08
C VAL A 4 18.14 13.76 -23.44
N VAL A 5 19.23 13.06 -23.10
CA VAL A 5 19.17 11.74 -22.44
C VAL A 5 18.61 11.88 -21.03
N ALA A 6 19.09 12.87 -20.26
CA ALA A 6 18.59 13.13 -18.92
C ALA A 6 17.09 13.51 -18.90
N LEU A 7 16.62 14.27 -19.90
CA LEU A 7 15.21 14.63 -20.03
C LEU A 7 14.35 13.40 -20.39
N ALA A 8 14.84 12.55 -21.29
CA ALA A 8 14.16 11.32 -21.69
C ALA A 8 13.99 10.36 -20.50
N GLU A 9 15.04 10.21 -19.69
CA GLU A 9 15.00 9.42 -18.45
C GLU A 9 14.01 9.99 -17.42
N ALA A 10 14.04 11.31 -17.18
CA ALA A 10 13.14 11.96 -16.23
C ALA A 10 11.66 11.85 -16.65
N LEU A 11 11.38 11.81 -17.95
CA LEU A 11 10.02 11.72 -18.51
C LEU A 11 9.58 10.28 -18.80
N GLY A 12 10.47 9.30 -18.62
CA GLY A 12 10.18 7.89 -18.91
C GLY A 12 9.88 7.62 -20.40
N VAL A 13 10.47 8.39 -21.31
CA VAL A 13 10.28 8.27 -22.76
C VAL A 13 11.57 7.92 -23.47
N THR A 14 11.49 7.39 -24.69
CA THR A 14 12.69 7.07 -25.48
C THR A 14 13.33 8.34 -26.05
N VAL A 15 14.66 8.36 -26.16
CA VAL A 15 15.41 9.47 -26.77
C VAL A 15 15.05 9.64 -28.25
N GLU A 16 14.77 8.53 -28.94
CA GLU A 16 14.34 8.51 -30.34
C GLU A 16 12.99 9.23 -30.51
N TRP A 17 11.99 8.89 -29.69
CA TRP A 17 10.70 9.57 -29.70
C TRP A 17 10.82 11.03 -29.30
N LEU A 18 11.62 11.35 -28.28
CA LEU A 18 11.81 12.72 -27.81
C LEU A 18 12.47 13.63 -28.86
N SER A 19 13.37 13.08 -29.67
CA SER A 19 14.12 13.86 -30.67
C SER A 19 13.44 13.92 -32.04
N THR A 20 12.64 12.92 -32.41
CA THR A 20 12.08 12.79 -33.77
C THR A 20 10.56 12.73 -33.81
N GLY A 21 9.90 12.50 -32.67
CA GLY A 21 8.46 12.25 -32.59
C GLY A 21 8.01 10.90 -33.19
N ARG A 22 8.95 10.04 -33.60
CA ARG A 22 8.70 8.73 -34.20
C ARG A 22 9.25 7.61 -33.32
N GLY A 23 8.73 6.40 -33.49
CA GLY A 23 9.13 5.23 -32.71
C GLY A 23 8.38 5.08 -31.38
N PRO A 24 8.75 4.06 -30.58
CA PRO A 24 8.10 3.73 -29.32
C PRO A 24 8.25 4.88 -28.33
N LYS A 25 7.13 5.38 -27.78
CA LYS A 25 7.16 6.52 -26.85
C LYS A 25 7.75 6.06 -25.52
N ARG A 26 7.38 4.87 -25.06
CA ARG A 26 7.87 4.28 -23.82
C ARG A 26 8.88 3.20 -24.10
N LEU A 27 9.83 3.03 -23.18
CA LEU A 27 10.87 2.02 -23.28
C LEU A 27 10.29 0.60 -23.43
N GLY A 28 9.12 0.35 -22.82
CA GLY A 28 8.40 -0.92 -22.94
C GLY A 28 7.66 -1.20 -24.23
N GLU A 29 7.54 -0.21 -25.10
CA GLU A 29 6.94 -0.36 -26.43
C GLU A 29 8.01 -0.72 -27.48
N ALA A 30 9.30 -0.62 -27.11
CA ALA A 30 10.40 -0.91 -28.02
C ALA A 30 10.58 -2.43 -28.21
N PRO A 31 10.59 -2.92 -29.46
CA PRO A 31 10.84 -4.34 -29.72
C PRO A 31 12.24 -4.72 -29.23
N GLY A 32 12.31 -5.68 -28.30
CA GLY A 32 13.55 -6.12 -27.65
C GLY A 32 13.77 -5.57 -26.23
N PHE A 33 12.90 -4.68 -25.75
CA PHE A 33 12.91 -4.25 -24.35
C PHE A 33 11.79 -4.95 -23.57
N THR A 34 12.14 -6.02 -22.86
CA THR A 34 11.26 -6.56 -21.81
C THR A 34 11.20 -5.53 -20.71
N VAL A 35 10.04 -4.87 -20.54
CA VAL A 35 9.78 -4.11 -19.31
C VAL A 35 9.95 -5.10 -18.16
N PRO A 36 10.87 -4.87 -17.20
CA PRO A 36 10.80 -5.61 -15.95
C PRO A 36 9.40 -5.39 -15.41
N ALA A 37 8.64 -6.48 -15.22
CA ALA A 37 7.26 -6.45 -14.72
C ALA A 37 7.16 -5.38 -13.62
N ALA A 38 6.18 -4.49 -13.74
CA ALA A 38 6.03 -3.33 -12.86
C ALA A 38 6.34 -3.74 -11.40
N PRO A 39 7.22 -3.02 -10.68
CA PRO A 39 7.58 -3.39 -9.34
C PRO A 39 6.30 -3.32 -8.48
N ASN A 40 5.89 -4.49 -7.98
CA ASN A 40 4.78 -4.70 -7.06
C ASN A 40 3.40 -4.28 -7.60
N SER A 41 2.80 -5.12 -8.43
CA SER A 41 1.34 -5.13 -8.56
C SER A 41 0.73 -5.25 -7.17
N LEU A 42 -0.16 -4.31 -6.83
CA LEU A 42 -0.95 -4.37 -5.60
C LEU A 42 -1.63 -5.74 -5.53
N ASP A 43 -1.44 -6.43 -4.42
CA ASP A 43 -2.15 -7.67 -4.09
C ASP A 43 -3.53 -7.28 -3.54
N GLU A 44 -4.47 -7.10 -4.47
CA GLU A 44 -5.83 -6.64 -4.20
C GLU A 44 -6.59 -7.59 -3.25
N GLU A 45 -6.38 -8.91 -3.40
CA GLU A 45 -7.01 -9.90 -2.53
C GLU A 45 -6.51 -9.79 -1.08
N LEU A 46 -5.21 -9.56 -0.89
CA LEU A 46 -4.66 -9.35 0.45
C LEU A 46 -5.25 -8.07 1.07
N LEU A 47 -5.33 -6.98 0.31
CA LEU A 47 -5.90 -5.73 0.79
C LEU A 47 -7.39 -5.88 1.17
N ASP A 48 -8.17 -6.60 0.35
CA ASP A 48 -9.57 -6.90 0.64
C ASP A 48 -9.74 -7.73 1.91
N ARG A 49 -8.94 -8.79 2.09
CA ARG A 49 -8.95 -9.61 3.31
C ARG A 49 -8.59 -8.80 4.55
N ILE A 50 -7.63 -7.88 4.45
CA ILE A 50 -7.27 -6.98 5.54
C ILE A 50 -8.45 -6.06 5.89
N ALA A 51 -9.00 -5.36 4.89
CA ALA A 51 -10.09 -4.41 5.10
C ALA A 51 -11.33 -5.08 5.70
N THR A 52 -11.72 -6.24 5.14
CA THR A 52 -12.85 -7.04 5.61
C THR A 52 -12.60 -7.56 7.03
N GLY A 53 -11.43 -8.14 7.30
CA GLY A 53 -11.10 -8.65 8.63
C GLY A 53 -11.09 -7.57 9.71
N VAL A 54 -10.57 -6.38 9.40
CA VAL A 54 -10.63 -5.21 10.30
C VAL A 54 -12.07 -4.79 10.55
N ALA A 55 -12.90 -4.65 9.51
CA ALA A 55 -14.31 -4.30 9.64
C ALA A 55 -15.05 -5.28 10.56
N GLU A 56 -14.82 -6.57 10.35
CA GLU A 56 -15.44 -7.65 11.13
C GLU A 56 -15.03 -7.59 12.60
N VAL A 57 -13.74 -7.40 12.91
CA VAL A 57 -13.25 -7.29 14.29
C VAL A 57 -13.91 -6.12 15.01
N TYR A 58 -14.01 -4.94 14.39
CA TYR A 58 -14.69 -3.80 15.00
C TYR A 58 -16.17 -4.08 15.24
N ARG A 59 -16.84 -4.73 14.27
CA ARG A 59 -18.25 -5.12 14.40
C ARG A 59 -18.46 -6.14 15.53
N GLU A 60 -17.61 -7.16 15.62
CA GLU A 60 -17.67 -8.22 16.64
C GLU A 60 -17.46 -7.68 18.06
N GLU A 61 -16.51 -6.76 18.24
CA GLU A 61 -16.22 -6.16 19.54
C GLU A 61 -17.14 -4.95 19.85
N ASN A 62 -18.23 -4.75 19.08
CA ASN A 62 -19.16 -3.62 19.20
C ASN A 62 -18.48 -2.24 19.23
N ALA A 63 -17.32 -2.12 18.56
CA ALA A 63 -16.57 -0.89 18.45
C ALA A 63 -16.92 -0.16 17.15
N ARG A 64 -16.76 1.17 17.15
CA ARG A 64 -16.98 2.00 15.96
C ARG A 64 -15.66 2.31 15.25
N ILE A 65 -15.63 2.10 13.94
CA ILE A 65 -14.57 2.57 13.05
C ILE A 65 -15.17 3.45 11.95
N TYR A 66 -14.51 4.56 11.64
CA TYR A 66 -14.91 5.43 10.53
C TYR A 66 -14.30 4.93 9.21
N PRO A 67 -14.97 5.10 8.05
CA PRO A 67 -14.48 4.58 6.77
C PRO A 67 -13.06 5.01 6.41
N LEU A 68 -12.71 6.28 6.65
CA LEU A 68 -11.36 6.78 6.39
C LEU A 68 -10.30 6.09 7.27
N GLN A 69 -10.62 5.86 8.54
CA GLN A 69 -9.70 5.16 9.47
C GLN A 69 -9.51 3.70 9.06
N LEU A 70 -10.56 3.04 8.59
CA LEU A 70 -10.48 1.67 8.09
C LEU A 70 -9.52 1.57 6.90
N VAL A 71 -9.66 2.46 5.91
CA VAL A 71 -8.78 2.47 4.73
C VAL A 71 -7.34 2.76 5.12
N GLN A 72 -7.11 3.72 6.02
CA GLN A 72 -5.77 4.05 6.51
C GLN A 72 -5.12 2.87 7.24
N LEU A 73 -5.88 2.20 8.12
CA LEU A 73 -5.40 1.04 8.86
C LEU A 73 -5.08 -0.13 7.91
N ALA A 74 -5.98 -0.41 6.97
CA ALA A 74 -5.82 -1.48 5.99
C ALA A 74 -4.61 -1.26 5.09
N GLY A 75 -4.41 -0.04 4.57
CA GLY A 75 -3.25 0.30 3.75
C GLY A 75 -1.93 0.19 4.52
N ARG A 76 -1.90 0.61 5.79
CA ARG A 76 -0.73 0.44 6.65
C ARG A 76 -0.41 -1.03 6.89
N TRP A 77 -1.40 -1.83 7.29
CA TRP A 77 -1.22 -3.26 7.54
C TRP A 77 -0.82 -4.02 6.29
N TYR A 78 -1.31 -3.61 5.13
CA TYR A 78 -0.88 -4.16 3.85
C TYR A 78 0.62 -3.94 3.64
N ALA A 79 1.10 -2.71 3.80
CA ALA A 79 2.52 -2.39 3.67
C ALA A 79 3.38 -3.15 4.70
N ASP A 80 2.91 -3.23 5.96
CA ASP A 80 3.60 -3.94 7.03
C ASP A 80 3.71 -5.45 6.74
N LEU A 81 2.63 -6.08 6.26
CA LEU A 81 2.62 -7.51 5.90
C LEU A 81 3.49 -7.82 4.69
N VAL A 82 3.45 -7.00 3.65
CA VAL A 82 4.30 -7.18 2.46
C VAL A 82 5.78 -7.02 2.83
N ALA A 83 6.11 -6.10 3.74
CA ALA A 83 7.48 -5.89 4.21
C ALA A 83 7.97 -7.01 5.15
N ALA A 84 7.12 -7.47 6.08
CA ALA A 84 7.48 -8.47 7.07
C ALA A 84 7.43 -9.91 6.55
N CYS A 85 6.56 -10.19 5.57
CA CYS A 85 6.35 -11.51 4.98
C CYS A 85 6.54 -11.44 3.45
N PRO A 86 7.79 -11.57 2.97
CA PRO A 86 8.09 -11.56 1.54
C PRO A 86 7.36 -12.68 0.79
N ASP A 87 7.25 -13.86 1.41
CA ASP A 87 6.52 -15.00 0.86
C ASP A 87 4.99 -14.83 1.01
N PRO A 88 4.22 -14.83 -0.09
CA PRO A 88 2.75 -14.76 -0.04
C PRO A 88 2.08 -15.84 0.82
N GLY A 89 2.70 -17.02 0.93
CA GLY A 89 2.16 -18.14 1.72
C GLY A 89 2.10 -17.86 3.23
N GLU A 90 2.98 -17.00 3.74
CA GLU A 90 3.08 -16.67 5.18
C GLU A 90 2.13 -15.53 5.60
N ARG A 91 1.69 -14.70 4.64
CA ARG A 91 0.86 -13.50 4.89
C ARG A 91 -0.47 -13.79 5.60
N PRO A 92 -1.21 -14.90 5.32
CA PRO A 92 -2.42 -15.24 6.06
C PRO A 92 -2.17 -15.49 7.55
N GLY A 93 -1.02 -16.09 7.90
CA GLY A 93 -0.61 -16.30 9.29
C GLY A 93 -0.33 -14.98 10.00
N GLY A 94 0.41 -14.08 9.34
CA GLY A 94 0.67 -12.72 9.84
C GLY A 94 -0.61 -11.93 10.05
N LEU A 95 -1.51 -11.93 9.07
CA LEU A 95 -2.81 -11.24 9.16
C LEU A 95 -3.65 -11.75 10.35
N LYS A 96 -3.70 -13.08 10.53
CA LYS A 96 -4.42 -13.66 11.68
C LYS A 96 -3.86 -13.16 13.01
N ALA A 97 -2.55 -13.06 13.15
CA ALA A 97 -1.91 -12.54 14.36
C ALA A 97 -2.26 -11.06 14.59
N MET A 98 -2.20 -10.22 13.56
CA MET A 98 -2.57 -8.79 13.65
C MET A 98 -4.04 -8.60 14.04
N LEU A 99 -4.97 -9.38 13.46
CA LEU A 99 -6.39 -9.33 13.81
C LEU A 99 -6.67 -9.78 15.26
N GLN A 100 -5.95 -10.79 15.75
CA GLN A 100 -6.05 -11.22 17.14
C GLN A 100 -5.53 -10.16 18.11
N GLN A 101 -4.45 -9.48 17.74
CA GLN A 101 -3.92 -8.35 18.51
C GLN A 101 -4.95 -7.20 18.54
N LEU A 102 -5.53 -6.83 17.40
CA LEU A 102 -6.57 -5.80 17.33
C LEU A 102 -7.79 -6.13 18.21
N ARG A 103 -8.27 -7.39 18.19
CA ARG A 103 -9.35 -7.82 19.10
C ARG A 103 -8.99 -7.60 20.57
N ARG A 104 -7.75 -7.92 20.97
CA ARG A 104 -7.28 -7.73 22.36
C ARG A 104 -7.22 -6.25 22.74
N GLU A 105 -6.77 -5.39 21.83
CA GLU A 105 -6.70 -3.94 22.01
C GLU A 105 -8.08 -3.32 22.16
N LEU A 106 -9.04 -3.71 21.31
CA LEU A 106 -10.42 -3.21 21.42
C LEU A 106 -11.10 -3.64 22.72
N ARG A 107 -10.79 -4.85 23.21
CA ARG A 107 -11.34 -5.35 24.47
C ARG A 107 -10.68 -4.75 25.71
N SER A 108 -9.46 -4.22 25.58
CA SER A 108 -8.69 -3.63 26.66
C SER A 108 -8.57 -2.11 26.43
N PRO A 109 -9.58 -1.30 26.82
CA PRO A 109 -9.62 0.13 26.50
C PRO A 109 -8.58 0.99 27.26
N GLN A 110 -7.48 0.42 27.72
CA GLN A 110 -6.38 1.18 28.31
C GLN A 110 -5.38 1.59 27.20
N GLY A 111 -5.60 2.76 26.59
CA GLY A 111 -4.52 3.39 25.81
C GLY A 111 -4.88 4.35 24.66
N SER A 112 -6.09 4.90 24.56
CA SER A 112 -6.34 6.01 23.61
C SER A 112 -7.30 7.05 24.16
N GLY A 113 -6.93 7.56 25.33
CA GLY A 113 -7.46 8.79 25.93
C GLY A 113 -6.33 9.82 26.02
N ALA A 114 -5.75 10.22 24.88
CA ALA A 114 -4.90 11.40 24.82
C ALA A 114 -5.79 12.65 24.72
N ASP A 115 -6.27 13.02 25.90
CA ASP A 115 -6.64 14.35 26.35
C ASP A 115 -5.96 15.48 25.54
N ASN A 116 -6.69 16.10 24.60
CA ASN A 116 -6.23 17.31 23.91
C ASN A 116 -7.34 18.36 23.75
N SER A 117 -8.23 18.45 24.73
CA SER A 117 -9.31 19.46 24.78
C SER A 117 -9.11 20.54 25.84
N LYS A 118 -7.91 20.70 26.42
CA LYS A 118 -7.73 21.66 27.51
C LYS A 118 -6.38 22.37 27.54
N ARG A 119 -5.98 22.98 26.43
CA ARG A 119 -4.98 24.06 26.43
C ARG A 119 -5.26 25.09 25.35
N LEU A 120 -6.20 25.98 25.61
CA LEU A 120 -6.27 27.35 25.06
C LEU A 120 -7.39 28.08 25.83
N ALA A 121 -7.03 28.54 27.02
CA ALA A 121 -7.71 29.60 27.76
C ALA A 121 -6.63 30.56 28.24
#